data_AF-A0A0R1TY33-F1
#
_entry.id   AF-A0A0R1TY33-F1
#
_cell.length_a   1.000
_cell.length_b   1.000
_cell.length_c   1.000
_cell.angle_alpha   90.00
_cell.angle_beta   90.00
_cell.angle_gamma   90.00
#
_symmetry.space_group_name_H-M   'P 1'
#
loop_
_entity.id
_entity.type
_entity.pdbx_description
1 polymer ?
#
loop_
_entity_poly.entity_id
_entity_poly.type
_entity_poly.pdbx_seq_one_letter_code
_entity_poly.pdbx_strand_id
1 'polypeptide(L)'
;MRMADYGQIGALFREVRKRRGLTLQQVAAGWSVASLSRFERGNLAISADRLHRLQLQLGLTDTDLGEYLGRNSGASEISIRDWMGRIVRADFHSGPRQLIALAEELQASTLPDSWAKKMLMILINHYVLVKRGVIEGLLDSELVVVEHYFLSPGPWVQLDFLFASKVVPFLPTKYLHRLINHVNDLDVLTMPSMLHVITLQPLVWAVFQAGATDNDDTAVDWAYKVSQMYGDQEPDLYKFYINRFMGLVDAEYRARSDVSATAVEKFLGALYRIDALQATELRRWYRYWHQCEEGLR
;
A
#
# COMPACT_ATOMS: atom_id res chain seq x y z
N MET A 1 9.25 -19.65 22.35
CA MET A 1 8.99 -18.19 22.42
C MET A 1 9.15 -17.74 23.87
N ARG A 2 9.90 -16.68 24.16
CA ARG A 2 10.11 -16.19 25.54
C ARG A 2 8.91 -15.31 25.97
N MET A 3 8.68 -15.13 27.28
CA MET A 3 7.58 -14.25 27.79
C MET A 3 7.68 -12.80 27.27
N ALA A 4 8.90 -12.26 27.08
CA ALA A 4 9.11 -10.94 26.49
C ALA A 4 8.56 -10.83 25.06
N ASP A 5 8.65 -11.91 24.26
CA ASP A 5 8.09 -11.97 22.90
C ASP A 5 6.56 -11.84 22.93
N TYR A 6 5.87 -12.43 23.93
CA TYR A 6 4.40 -12.39 24.00
C TYR A 6 3.84 -11.01 24.31
N GLY A 7 4.54 -10.21 25.12
CA GLY A 7 4.14 -8.82 25.41
C GLY A 7 4.22 -7.94 24.17
N GLN A 8 5.31 -8.08 23.40
CA GLN A 8 5.51 -7.34 22.15
C GLN A 8 4.48 -7.74 21.08
N ILE A 9 4.20 -9.04 20.94
CA ILE A 9 3.16 -9.52 20.02
C ILE A 9 1.79 -9.01 20.45
N GLY A 10 1.43 -9.09 21.73
CA GLY A 10 0.16 -8.54 22.22
C GLY A 10 -0.01 -7.05 21.89
N ALA A 11 1.07 -6.27 22.03
CA ALA A 11 1.08 -4.85 21.69
C ALA A 11 0.85 -4.61 20.19
N LEU A 12 1.54 -5.33 19.30
CA LEU A 12 1.33 -5.24 17.84
C LEU A 12 -0.14 -5.47 17.47
N PHE A 13 -0.74 -6.55 17.99
CA PHE A 13 -2.14 -6.88 17.67
C PHE A 13 -3.10 -5.80 18.15
N ARG A 14 -2.84 -5.21 19.32
CA ARG A 14 -3.61 -4.08 19.86
C ARG A 14 -3.50 -2.86 18.97
N GLU A 15 -2.30 -2.50 18.55
CA GLU A 15 -2.04 -1.34 17.70
C GLU A 15 -2.72 -1.49 16.35
N VAL A 16 -2.51 -2.62 15.67
CA VAL A 16 -3.13 -2.93 14.38
C VAL A 16 -4.65 -2.95 14.49
N ARG A 17 -5.21 -3.56 15.55
CA ARG A 17 -6.66 -3.56 15.79
C ARG A 17 -7.20 -2.14 15.95
N LYS A 18 -6.59 -1.33 16.82
CA LYS A 18 -7.04 0.04 17.08
C LYS A 18 -6.94 0.92 15.84
N ARG A 19 -5.85 0.79 15.08
CA ARG A 19 -5.63 1.51 13.82
C ARG A 19 -6.70 1.20 12.78
N ARG A 20 -7.22 -0.03 12.80
CA ARG A 20 -8.33 -0.48 11.93
C ARG A 20 -9.72 -0.09 12.45
N GLY A 21 -9.81 0.65 13.55
CA GLY A 21 -11.09 0.99 14.18
C GLY A 21 -11.86 -0.23 14.70
N LEU A 22 -11.20 -1.39 14.87
CA LEU A 22 -11.85 -2.63 15.25
C LEU A 22 -12.03 -2.73 16.77
N THR A 23 -13.23 -3.10 17.20
CA THR A 23 -13.53 -3.40 18.61
C THR A 23 -12.96 -4.76 19.00
N LEU A 24 -12.78 -4.99 20.31
CA LEU A 24 -12.38 -6.32 20.79
C LEU A 24 -13.42 -7.38 20.41
N GLN A 25 -14.72 -7.06 20.48
CA GLN A 25 -15.81 -7.96 20.10
C GLN A 25 -15.68 -8.45 18.66
N GLN A 26 -15.35 -7.56 17.72
CA GLN A 26 -15.20 -7.91 16.30
C GLN A 26 -14.03 -8.86 16.04
N VAL A 27 -12.98 -8.80 16.86
CA VAL A 27 -11.73 -9.56 16.63
C VAL A 27 -11.64 -10.80 17.51
N ALA A 28 -12.43 -10.88 18.57
CA ALA A 28 -12.36 -11.95 19.57
C ALA A 28 -12.61 -13.36 19.02
N ALA A 29 -13.12 -13.55 17.80
CA ALA A 29 -13.08 -14.80 17.01
C ALA A 29 -13.18 -16.13 17.79
N GLY A 30 -14.16 -16.24 18.69
CA GLY A 30 -14.42 -17.45 19.49
C GLY A 30 -13.76 -17.48 20.88
N TRP A 31 -13.26 -16.35 21.37
CA TRP A 31 -12.62 -16.21 22.68
C TRP A 31 -13.29 -15.08 23.47
N SER A 32 -13.09 -15.08 24.79
CA SER A 32 -13.62 -13.99 25.59
C SER A 32 -12.86 -12.70 25.32
N VAL A 33 -13.61 -11.60 25.22
CA VAL A 33 -13.08 -10.23 25.11
C VAL A 33 -12.05 -9.94 26.22
N ALA A 34 -12.28 -10.47 27.42
CA ALA A 34 -11.36 -10.33 28.54
C ALA A 34 -10.00 -11.02 28.29
N SER A 35 -10.00 -12.21 27.71
CA SER A 35 -8.77 -12.93 27.35
C SER A 35 -8.00 -12.20 26.26
N LEU A 36 -8.68 -11.74 25.21
CA LEU A 36 -8.06 -10.92 24.16
C LEU A 36 -7.43 -9.65 24.76
N SER A 37 -8.15 -8.94 25.63
CA SER A 37 -7.64 -7.75 26.33
C SER A 37 -6.43 -8.04 27.22
N ARG A 38 -6.36 -9.21 27.86
CA ARG A 38 -5.19 -9.60 28.67
C ARG A 38 -4.00 -9.93 27.77
N PHE A 39 -4.22 -10.64 26.68
CA PHE A 39 -3.18 -10.93 25.68
C PHE A 39 -2.61 -9.64 25.08
N GLU A 40 -3.46 -8.72 24.63
CA GLU A 40 -3.08 -7.41 24.08
C GLU A 40 -2.28 -6.53 25.07
N ARG A 41 -2.29 -6.87 26.36
CA ARG A 41 -1.53 -6.20 27.42
C ARG A 41 -0.32 -6.99 27.90
N GLY A 42 0.01 -8.11 27.25
CA GLY A 42 1.10 -9.00 27.66
C GLY A 42 0.82 -9.82 28.93
N ASN A 43 -0.42 -9.81 29.43
CA ASN A 43 -0.83 -10.47 30.67
C ASN A 43 -1.36 -11.90 30.45
N LEU A 44 -1.34 -12.39 29.21
CA LEU A 44 -1.80 -13.74 28.87
C LEU A 44 -1.01 -14.25 27.65
N ALA A 45 -0.38 -15.41 27.78
CA ALA A 45 0.15 -16.14 26.63
C ALA A 45 -0.98 -16.81 25.85
N ILE A 46 -0.83 -16.94 24.53
CA ILE A 46 -1.83 -17.59 23.67
C ILE A 46 -1.21 -18.75 22.89
N SER A 47 -2.05 -19.72 22.52
CA SER A 47 -1.64 -20.83 21.66
C SER A 47 -1.42 -20.36 20.22
N ALA A 48 -0.61 -21.11 19.47
CA ALA A 48 -0.33 -20.82 18.06
C ALA A 48 -1.60 -20.79 17.20
N ASP A 49 -2.53 -21.73 17.39
CA ASP A 49 -3.83 -21.75 16.68
C ASP A 49 -4.65 -20.47 16.93
N ARG A 50 -4.67 -19.96 18.18
CA ARG A 50 -5.38 -18.72 18.49
C ARG A 50 -4.67 -17.50 17.89
N LEU A 51 -3.33 -17.47 17.96
CA LEU A 51 -2.55 -16.41 17.33
C LEU A 51 -2.83 -16.34 15.83
N HIS A 52 -2.82 -17.50 15.17
CA HIS A 52 -3.12 -17.62 13.74
C HIS A 52 -4.51 -17.11 13.40
N ARG A 53 -5.54 -17.46 14.19
CA ARG A 53 -6.89 -16.92 13.98
C ARG A 53 -6.95 -15.41 14.13
N LEU A 54 -6.25 -14.80 15.09
CA LEU A 54 -6.17 -13.33 15.14
C LEU A 54 -5.46 -12.76 13.94
N GLN A 55 -4.38 -13.40 13.47
CA GLN A 55 -3.66 -12.93 12.29
C GLN A 55 -4.62 -12.85 11.11
N LEU A 56 -5.44 -13.87 10.90
CA LEU A 56 -6.48 -13.87 9.86
C LEU A 56 -7.56 -12.78 10.07
N GLN A 57 -7.98 -12.54 11.31
CA GLN A 57 -8.94 -11.49 11.63
C GLN A 57 -8.38 -10.08 11.38
N LEU A 58 -7.13 -9.89 11.76
CA LEU A 58 -6.38 -8.65 11.68
C LEU A 58 -5.49 -8.58 10.45
N GLY A 59 -5.71 -9.35 9.40
CA GLY A 59 -4.95 -9.18 8.15
C GLY A 59 -3.43 -9.19 8.31
N LEU A 60 -2.90 -9.87 9.33
CA LEU A 60 -1.48 -9.99 9.58
C LEU A 60 -0.96 -11.26 8.90
N THR A 61 0.17 -11.15 8.24
CA THR A 61 0.93 -12.27 7.72
C THR A 61 1.95 -12.76 8.76
N ASP A 62 2.48 -13.95 8.57
CA ASP A 62 3.61 -14.41 9.39
C ASP A 62 4.83 -13.53 9.19
N THR A 63 5.01 -12.97 7.98
CA THR A 63 6.09 -12.02 7.70
C THR A 63 5.95 -10.76 8.53
N ASP A 64 4.75 -10.19 8.67
CA ASP A 64 4.53 -9.00 9.50
C ASP A 64 4.94 -9.27 10.96
N LEU A 65 4.62 -10.46 11.46
CA LEU A 65 5.01 -10.89 12.79
C LEU A 65 6.52 -11.13 12.89
N GLY A 66 7.11 -11.76 11.88
CA GLY A 66 8.54 -12.00 11.77
C GLY A 66 9.33 -10.69 11.77
N GLU A 67 8.98 -9.77 10.88
CA GLU A 67 9.58 -8.44 10.73
C GLU A 67 9.48 -7.66 12.04
N TYR A 68 8.29 -7.59 12.64
CA TYR A 68 8.09 -6.89 13.92
C TYR A 68 8.93 -7.48 15.07
N LEU A 69 9.19 -8.79 15.05
CA LEU A 69 10.01 -9.48 16.04
C LEU A 69 11.49 -9.59 15.66
N GLY A 70 11.90 -9.08 14.49
CA GLY A 70 13.25 -9.24 13.95
C GLY A 70 13.62 -10.71 13.65
N ARG A 71 12.66 -11.52 13.19
CA ARG A 71 12.81 -12.97 12.92
C ARG A 71 12.36 -13.33 11.51
N ASN A 72 13.09 -14.23 10.85
CA ASN A 72 12.62 -14.86 9.62
C ASN A 72 11.56 -15.90 9.95
N SER A 73 10.29 -15.58 9.69
CA SER A 73 9.16 -16.48 9.83
C SER A 73 9.02 -17.40 8.61
N GLY A 74 8.88 -18.71 8.83
CA GLY A 74 8.56 -19.70 7.79
C GLY A 74 7.12 -19.57 7.29
N ALA A 75 6.86 -20.08 6.08
CA ALA A 75 5.55 -20.00 5.42
C ALA A 75 4.53 -20.99 6.02
N SER A 76 3.32 -20.53 6.36
CA SER A 76 2.16 -21.38 6.62
C SER A 76 1.18 -21.44 5.43
N GLU A 77 0.35 -22.49 5.41
CA GLU A 77 -0.77 -22.72 4.48
C GLU A 77 -1.76 -21.53 4.41
N ILE A 78 -2.38 -21.35 3.23
CA ILE A 78 -3.30 -20.29 2.79
C ILE A 78 -3.37 -19.09 3.75
N SER A 79 -2.27 -18.36 3.80
CA SER A 79 -2.19 -17.11 4.54
C SER A 79 -2.69 -15.95 3.67
N ILE A 80 -3.00 -14.82 4.30
CA ILE A 80 -3.28 -13.55 3.60
C ILE A 80 -2.20 -13.25 2.55
N ARG A 81 -0.95 -13.64 2.82
CA ARG A 81 0.17 -13.52 1.88
C ARG A 81 -0.02 -14.28 0.57
N ASP A 82 -0.58 -15.49 0.63
CA ASP A 82 -0.86 -16.25 -0.59
C ASP A 82 -1.92 -15.54 -1.43
N TRP A 83 -3.00 -15.07 -0.82
CA TRP A 83 -4.02 -14.27 -1.51
C TRP A 83 -3.43 -13.00 -2.13
N MET A 84 -2.62 -12.25 -1.39
CA MET A 84 -1.90 -11.09 -1.93
C MET A 84 -1.05 -11.47 -3.15
N GLY A 85 -0.27 -12.54 -3.06
CA GLY A 85 0.56 -13.02 -4.17
C GLY A 85 -0.26 -13.43 -5.40
N ARG A 86 -1.42 -14.08 -5.19
CA ARG A 86 -2.33 -14.48 -6.27
C ARG A 86 -2.97 -13.27 -6.96
N ILE A 87 -3.42 -12.29 -6.18
CA ILE A 87 -3.97 -11.03 -6.71
C ILE A 87 -2.92 -10.29 -7.53
N VAL A 88 -1.71 -10.13 -6.99
CA VAL A 88 -0.59 -9.48 -7.69
C VAL A 88 -0.28 -10.20 -9.00
N ARG A 89 -0.17 -11.54 -8.98
CA ARG A 89 0.07 -12.32 -10.22
C ARG A 89 -1.04 -12.14 -11.25
N ALA A 90 -2.30 -12.14 -10.82
CA ALA A 90 -3.45 -11.93 -11.69
C ALA A 90 -3.50 -10.51 -12.26
N ASP A 91 -3.10 -9.48 -11.49
CA ASP A 91 -2.99 -8.12 -12.02
C ASP A 91 -1.91 -8.04 -13.12
N PHE A 92 -0.75 -8.65 -12.90
CA PHE A 92 0.37 -8.55 -13.86
C PHE A 92 0.15 -9.35 -15.14
N HIS A 93 -0.40 -10.56 -15.05
CA HIS A 93 -0.35 -11.51 -16.17
C HIS A 93 -1.72 -11.77 -16.81
N SER A 94 -2.78 -11.15 -16.30
CA SER A 94 -4.14 -11.59 -16.63
C SER A 94 -5.11 -10.46 -16.94
N GLY A 95 -6.15 -10.81 -17.69
CA GLY A 95 -7.30 -9.96 -17.94
C GLY A 95 -8.31 -9.98 -16.78
N PRO A 96 -9.33 -9.10 -16.81
CA PRO A 96 -10.29 -8.92 -15.71
C PRO A 96 -11.04 -10.21 -15.33
N ARG A 97 -11.18 -11.18 -16.25
CA ARG A 97 -11.84 -12.47 -15.98
C ARG A 97 -11.18 -13.27 -14.85
N GLN A 98 -9.85 -13.29 -14.79
CA GLN A 98 -9.15 -14.06 -13.76
C GLN A 98 -9.26 -13.40 -12.38
N LEU A 99 -9.31 -12.07 -12.34
CA LEU A 99 -9.58 -11.32 -11.11
C LEU A 99 -11.01 -11.56 -10.61
N ILE A 100 -12.00 -11.61 -11.52
CA ILE A 100 -13.38 -11.94 -11.16
C ILE A 100 -13.47 -13.36 -10.57
N ALA A 101 -12.84 -14.34 -11.22
CA ALA A 101 -12.77 -15.70 -10.68
C ALA A 101 -12.08 -15.74 -9.31
N LEU A 102 -11.03 -14.94 -9.11
CA LEU A 102 -10.38 -14.79 -7.80
C LEU A 102 -11.32 -14.19 -6.74
N ALA A 103 -12.18 -13.23 -7.10
CA ALA A 103 -13.18 -12.66 -6.20
C ALA A 103 -14.21 -13.73 -5.78
N GLU A 104 -14.73 -14.49 -6.74
CA GLU A 104 -15.66 -15.60 -6.48
C GLU A 104 -15.02 -16.66 -5.56
N GLU A 105 -13.76 -17.01 -5.83
CA GLU A 105 -13.01 -17.96 -4.99
C GLU A 105 -12.74 -17.39 -3.59
N LEU A 106 -12.36 -16.13 -3.47
CA LEU A 106 -12.16 -15.47 -2.18
C LEU A 106 -13.47 -15.48 -1.39
N GLN A 107 -14.60 -15.18 -2.04
CA GLN A 107 -15.91 -15.21 -1.41
C GLN A 107 -16.24 -16.61 -0.88
N ALA A 108 -16.02 -17.65 -1.69
CA ALA A 108 -16.24 -19.05 -1.33
C ALA A 108 -15.18 -19.65 -0.39
N SER A 109 -14.06 -18.95 -0.17
CA SER A 109 -12.96 -19.47 0.65
C SER A 109 -13.31 -19.63 2.13
N THR A 110 -12.54 -20.49 2.80
CA THR A 110 -12.60 -20.71 4.25
C THR A 110 -12.01 -19.56 5.07
N LEU A 111 -11.51 -18.50 4.43
CA LEU A 111 -11.10 -17.30 5.15
C LEU A 111 -12.32 -16.74 5.90
N PRO A 112 -12.15 -16.40 7.20
CA PRO A 112 -13.22 -15.77 7.98
C PRO A 112 -13.74 -14.51 7.29
N ASP A 113 -14.99 -14.13 7.55
CA ASP A 113 -15.48 -12.79 7.21
C ASP A 113 -14.81 -11.75 8.11
N SER A 114 -13.56 -11.44 7.76
CA SER A 114 -12.67 -10.57 8.50
C SER A 114 -12.38 -9.29 7.75
N TRP A 115 -11.73 -8.36 8.44
CA TRP A 115 -11.18 -7.16 7.81
C TRP A 115 -10.27 -7.50 6.63
N ALA A 116 -9.41 -8.52 6.77
CA ALA A 116 -8.49 -8.93 5.72
C ALA A 116 -9.23 -9.35 4.45
N LYS A 117 -10.27 -10.19 4.60
CA LYS A 117 -11.09 -10.66 3.48
C LYS A 117 -11.78 -9.49 2.77
N LYS A 118 -12.28 -8.52 3.53
CA LYS A 118 -12.89 -7.29 2.98
C LYS A 118 -11.89 -6.46 2.18
N MET A 119 -10.70 -6.23 2.72
CA MET A 119 -9.64 -5.48 2.03
C MET A 119 -9.17 -6.17 0.75
N LEU A 120 -8.98 -7.49 0.78
CA LEU A 120 -8.63 -8.29 -0.40
C LEU A 120 -9.75 -8.22 -1.46
N MET A 121 -11.02 -8.24 -1.05
CA MET A 121 -12.15 -8.08 -1.96
C MET A 121 -12.19 -6.70 -2.61
N ILE A 122 -11.99 -5.63 -1.83
CA ILE A 122 -11.90 -4.26 -2.35
C ILE A 122 -10.76 -4.17 -3.38
N LEU A 123 -9.58 -4.72 -3.07
CA LEU A 123 -8.45 -4.78 -4.00
C LEU A 123 -8.84 -5.44 -5.31
N ILE A 124 -9.40 -6.65 -5.26
CA ILE A 124 -9.79 -7.40 -6.47
C ILE A 124 -10.80 -6.61 -7.30
N ASN A 125 -11.85 -6.11 -6.68
CA ASN A 125 -12.88 -5.33 -7.37
C ASN A 125 -12.29 -4.10 -8.04
N HIS A 126 -11.41 -3.39 -7.34
CA HIS A 126 -10.73 -2.24 -7.87
C HIS A 126 -9.84 -2.61 -9.08
N TYR A 127 -9.07 -3.71 -9.01
CA TYR A 127 -8.31 -4.19 -10.16
C TYR A 127 -9.20 -4.52 -11.36
N VAL A 128 -10.37 -5.12 -11.14
CA VAL A 128 -11.34 -5.43 -12.21
C VAL A 128 -11.82 -4.14 -12.89
N LEU A 129 -12.17 -3.10 -12.13
CA LEU A 129 -12.61 -1.81 -12.67
C LEU A 129 -11.53 -1.18 -13.54
N VAL A 130 -10.30 -1.06 -13.00
CA VAL A 130 -9.15 -0.50 -13.73
C VAL A 130 -8.84 -1.30 -14.99
N LYS A 131 -8.92 -2.63 -14.95
CA LYS A 131 -8.70 -3.49 -16.14
C LYS A 131 -9.83 -3.39 -17.17
N ARG A 132 -11.03 -2.96 -16.77
CA ARG A 132 -12.16 -2.68 -17.68
C ARG A 132 -12.12 -1.26 -18.23
N GLY A 133 -11.15 -0.44 -17.85
CA GLY A 133 -11.07 0.97 -18.23
C GLY A 133 -12.09 1.85 -17.49
N VAL A 134 -12.68 1.34 -16.41
CA VAL A 134 -13.56 2.12 -15.54
C VAL A 134 -12.68 2.79 -14.51
N ILE A 135 -12.40 4.07 -14.73
CA ILE A 135 -11.67 4.94 -13.80
C ILE A 135 -12.74 5.70 -13.01
N GLU A 136 -13.44 4.98 -12.14
CA GLU A 136 -14.30 5.62 -11.15
C GLU A 136 -13.49 5.81 -9.86
N GLY A 137 -13.63 6.98 -9.24
CA GLY A 137 -13.08 7.23 -7.92
C GLY A 137 -13.68 6.26 -6.89
N LEU A 138 -13.03 6.18 -5.72
CA LEU A 138 -13.59 5.46 -4.58
C LEU A 138 -14.94 6.07 -4.20
N LEU A 139 -15.90 5.24 -3.78
CA LEU A 139 -17.16 5.75 -3.23
C LEU A 139 -16.88 6.59 -1.97
N ASP A 140 -17.70 7.60 -1.66
CA ASP A 140 -17.53 8.42 -0.45
C ASP A 140 -17.44 7.57 0.83
N SER A 141 -18.26 6.51 0.91
CA SER A 141 -18.22 5.54 2.01
C SER A 141 -16.90 4.77 2.09
N GLU A 142 -16.25 4.52 0.96
CA GLU A 142 -14.94 3.87 0.90
C GLU A 142 -13.83 4.87 1.24
N LEU A 143 -13.92 6.12 0.77
CA LEU A 143 -12.98 7.20 1.09
C LEU A 143 -12.87 7.45 2.60
N VAL A 144 -14.00 7.49 3.32
CA VAL A 144 -14.00 7.66 4.78
C VAL A 144 -13.23 6.53 5.46
N VAL A 145 -13.42 5.29 5.00
CA VAL A 145 -12.74 4.12 5.55
C VAL A 145 -11.25 4.18 5.25
N VAL A 146 -10.88 4.50 4.01
CA VAL A 146 -9.50 4.62 3.54
C VAL A 146 -8.76 5.74 4.26
N GLU A 147 -9.40 6.90 4.45
CA GLU A 147 -8.83 8.04 5.16
C GLU A 147 -8.57 7.70 6.62
N HIS A 148 -9.59 7.21 7.33
CA HIS A 148 -9.46 6.84 8.73
C HIS A 148 -8.36 5.79 8.91
N TYR A 149 -8.29 4.83 7.99
CA TYR A 149 -7.31 3.75 8.03
C TYR A 149 -5.87 4.22 7.82
N PHE A 150 -5.61 4.95 6.74
CA PHE A 150 -4.24 5.32 6.39
C PHE A 150 -3.67 6.43 7.25
N LEU A 151 -4.50 7.30 7.83
CA LEU A 151 -4.05 8.39 8.69
C LEU A 151 -4.05 8.01 10.18
N SER A 152 -4.56 6.83 10.54
CA SER A 152 -4.53 6.37 11.93
C SER A 152 -3.11 5.96 12.34
N PRO A 153 -2.66 6.36 13.54
CA PRO A 153 -1.31 6.05 14.02
C PRO A 153 -1.14 4.54 14.26
N GLY A 154 0.09 4.06 14.03
CA GLY A 154 0.49 2.68 14.27
C GLY A 154 1.29 2.10 13.10
N PRO A 155 1.85 0.89 13.28
CA PRO A 155 2.67 0.25 12.27
C PRO A 155 1.83 -0.11 11.05
N TRP A 156 2.43 0.07 9.86
CA TRP A 156 1.89 -0.46 8.63
C TRP A 156 2.37 -1.87 8.37
N VAL A 157 1.49 -2.71 7.84
CA VAL A 157 1.74 -4.12 7.54
C VAL A 157 1.62 -4.37 6.04
N GLN A 158 2.08 -5.52 5.53
CA GLN A 158 2.18 -5.79 4.09
C GLN A 158 0.89 -5.53 3.31
N LEU A 159 -0.26 -5.90 3.87
CA LEU A 159 -1.56 -5.68 3.25
C LEU A 159 -1.87 -4.18 3.07
N ASP A 160 -1.42 -3.33 4.00
CA ASP A 160 -1.66 -1.88 3.96
C ASP A 160 -0.97 -1.26 2.76
N PHE A 161 0.26 -1.67 2.47
CA PHE A 161 1.02 -1.17 1.34
C PHE A 161 0.48 -1.65 0.02
N LEU A 162 0.11 -2.94 -0.08
CA LEU A 162 -0.55 -3.46 -1.26
C LEU A 162 -1.84 -2.68 -1.53
N PHE A 163 -2.63 -2.41 -0.48
CA PHE A 163 -3.83 -1.60 -0.56
C PHE A 163 -3.52 -0.17 -1.03
N ALA A 164 -2.55 0.49 -0.41
CA ALA A 164 -2.14 1.85 -0.76
C ALA A 164 -1.73 1.97 -2.22
N SER A 165 -0.96 1.00 -2.73
CA SER A 165 -0.46 1.00 -4.12
C SER A 165 -1.56 1.09 -5.18
N LYS A 166 -2.81 0.77 -4.83
CA LYS A 166 -3.94 0.77 -5.76
C LYS A 166 -5.00 1.79 -5.43
N VAL A 167 -5.15 2.15 -4.16
CA VAL A 167 -6.18 3.07 -3.69
C VAL A 167 -5.69 4.52 -3.78
N VAL A 168 -4.40 4.76 -3.51
CA VAL A 168 -3.81 6.11 -3.51
C VAL A 168 -4.01 6.86 -4.83
N PRO A 169 -3.90 6.23 -6.02
CA PRO A 169 -4.18 6.92 -7.27
C PRO A 169 -5.56 7.54 -7.43
N PHE A 170 -6.52 7.13 -6.59
CA PHE A 170 -7.91 7.58 -6.64
C PHE A 170 -8.26 8.46 -5.45
N LEU A 171 -7.28 8.79 -4.59
CA LEU A 171 -7.47 9.69 -3.48
C LEU A 171 -7.46 11.15 -3.97
N PRO A 172 -8.42 11.98 -3.54
CA PRO A 172 -8.34 13.42 -3.77
C PRO A 172 -7.05 14.03 -3.19
N THR A 173 -6.49 15.05 -3.84
CA THR A 173 -5.21 15.69 -3.50
C THR A 173 -5.07 16.06 -2.02
N LYS A 174 -6.15 16.55 -1.39
CA LYS A 174 -6.17 16.89 0.05
C LYS A 174 -5.86 15.71 0.98
N TYR A 175 -6.12 14.48 0.55
CA TYR A 175 -5.79 13.27 1.30
C TYR A 175 -4.35 12.82 1.05
N LEU A 176 -3.86 12.98 -0.18
CA LEU A 176 -2.49 12.68 -0.55
C LEU A 176 -1.48 13.50 0.27
N HIS A 177 -1.74 14.79 0.49
CA HIS A 177 -0.93 15.63 1.40
C HIS A 177 -0.76 15.00 2.78
N ARG A 178 -1.89 14.59 3.37
CA ARG A 178 -1.90 14.03 4.72
C ARG A 178 -1.24 12.66 4.75
N LEU A 179 -1.45 11.85 3.71
CA LEU A 179 -0.84 10.55 3.58
C LEU A 179 0.68 10.63 3.45
N ILE A 180 1.19 11.49 2.58
CA ILE A 180 2.63 11.64 2.34
C ILE A 180 3.33 12.13 3.62
N ASN A 181 2.75 13.11 4.30
CA ASN A 181 3.29 13.56 5.58
C ASN A 181 3.25 12.44 6.63
N HIS A 182 2.14 11.70 6.72
CA HIS A 182 2.04 10.57 7.64
C HIS A 182 3.08 9.48 7.34
N VAL A 183 3.27 9.09 6.08
CA VAL A 183 4.25 8.08 5.67
C VAL A 183 5.68 8.56 5.91
N ASN A 184 5.95 9.85 5.75
CA ASN A 184 7.25 10.44 6.07
C ASN A 184 7.57 10.39 7.57
N ASP A 185 6.53 10.46 8.41
CA ASP A 185 6.66 10.35 9.86
C ASP A 185 6.70 8.89 10.35
N LEU A 186 6.36 7.92 9.50
CA LEU A 186 6.56 6.51 9.82
C LEU A 186 8.06 6.22 9.79
N ASP A 187 8.53 5.46 10.77
CA ASP A 187 9.90 4.97 10.79
C ASP A 187 10.07 3.93 9.66
N VAL A 188 10.33 4.40 8.43
CA VAL A 188 10.44 3.59 7.20
C VAL A 188 11.56 2.54 7.31
N LEU A 189 12.47 2.73 8.27
CA LEU A 189 13.64 1.88 8.55
C LEU A 189 13.32 0.40 8.84
N THR A 190 12.07 0.02 9.07
CA THR A 190 11.67 -1.38 9.28
C THR A 190 11.00 -2.05 8.08
N MET A 191 10.94 -1.39 6.92
CA MET A 191 10.35 -1.97 5.70
C MET A 191 11.33 -2.93 4.98
N PRO A 192 10.94 -4.18 4.70
CA PRO A 192 11.66 -5.03 3.75
C PRO A 192 11.79 -4.38 2.36
N SER A 193 12.87 -4.66 1.65
CA SER A 193 13.14 -4.22 0.27
C SER A 193 11.98 -4.40 -0.71
N MET A 194 11.21 -5.48 -0.58
CA MET A 194 10.04 -5.74 -1.44
C MET A 194 8.88 -4.75 -1.22
N LEU A 195 8.78 -4.17 -0.03
CA LEU A 195 7.76 -3.17 0.31
C LEU A 195 8.11 -1.79 -0.24
N HIS A 196 9.39 -1.48 -0.45
CA HIS A 196 9.83 -0.21 -1.05
C HIS A 196 9.19 0.03 -2.42
N VAL A 197 9.16 -0.98 -3.29
CA VAL A 197 8.55 -0.86 -4.63
C VAL A 197 7.03 -0.61 -4.53
N ILE A 198 6.36 -1.28 -3.60
CA ILE A 198 4.91 -1.17 -3.39
C ILE A 198 4.54 0.17 -2.73
N THR A 199 5.39 0.71 -1.85
CA THR A 199 5.23 2.05 -1.25
C THR A 199 5.51 3.19 -2.20
N LEU A 200 6.49 3.02 -3.08
CA LEU A 200 6.97 4.10 -3.93
C LEU A 200 6.01 4.38 -5.08
N GLN A 201 5.44 3.35 -5.67
CA GLN A 201 4.48 3.48 -6.76
C GLN A 201 3.33 4.48 -6.45
N PRO A 202 2.61 4.37 -5.32
CA PRO A 202 1.56 5.32 -4.96
C PRO A 202 2.08 6.72 -4.60
N LEU A 203 3.27 6.84 -4.00
CA LEU A 203 3.86 8.15 -3.68
C LEU A 203 4.33 8.90 -4.93
N VAL A 204 4.97 8.19 -5.86
CA VAL A 204 5.35 8.73 -7.18
C VAL A 204 4.09 9.14 -7.95
N TRP A 205 3.02 8.34 -7.88
CA TRP A 205 1.73 8.72 -8.46
C TRP A 205 1.17 10.01 -7.86
N ALA A 206 1.25 10.17 -6.54
CA ALA A 206 0.80 11.38 -5.89
C ALA A 206 1.60 12.60 -6.37
N VAL A 207 2.92 12.49 -6.51
CA VAL A 207 3.77 13.54 -7.11
C VAL A 207 3.29 13.91 -8.51
N PHE A 208 2.98 12.92 -9.35
CA PHE A 208 2.43 13.17 -10.69
C PHE A 208 1.09 13.89 -10.66
N GLN A 209 0.17 13.49 -9.77
CA GLN A 209 -1.13 14.15 -9.64
C GLN A 209 -0.99 15.60 -9.18
N ALA A 210 -0.10 15.87 -8.23
CA ALA A 210 0.16 17.25 -7.78
C ALA A 210 0.63 18.13 -8.95
N GLY A 211 1.55 17.63 -9.78
CA GLY A 211 2.04 18.36 -10.95
C GLY A 211 0.98 18.50 -12.06
N ALA A 212 0.07 17.53 -12.20
CA ALA A 212 -1.05 17.63 -13.14
C ALA A 212 -2.11 18.68 -12.74
N THR A 213 -2.20 19.01 -11.45
CA THR A 213 -3.16 19.99 -10.90
C THR A 213 -2.61 21.42 -10.82
N ASP A 214 -1.57 21.74 -11.60
CA ASP A 214 -0.86 23.04 -11.61
C ASP A 214 -0.40 23.51 -10.21
N ASN A 215 -0.07 22.56 -9.31
CA ASN A 215 0.48 22.86 -7.99
C ASN A 215 1.92 22.35 -7.90
N ASP A 216 2.78 23.01 -8.66
CA ASP A 216 4.19 22.62 -8.84
C ASP A 216 4.97 22.60 -7.54
N ASP A 217 4.75 23.56 -6.65
CA ASP A 217 5.40 23.62 -5.34
C ASP A 217 5.10 22.37 -4.51
N THR A 218 3.85 21.88 -4.56
CA THR A 218 3.46 20.63 -3.89
C THR A 218 4.11 19.42 -4.53
N ALA A 219 4.14 19.36 -5.86
CA ALA A 219 4.76 18.25 -6.58
C ALA A 219 6.25 18.16 -6.25
N VAL A 220 6.95 19.29 -6.19
CA VAL A 220 8.38 19.37 -5.84
C VAL A 220 8.64 19.00 -4.38
N ASP A 221 7.87 19.52 -3.42
CA ASP A 221 7.98 19.16 -1.99
C ASP A 221 7.81 17.65 -1.80
N TRP A 222 6.80 17.06 -2.44
CA TRP A 222 6.54 15.64 -2.36
C TRP A 222 7.62 14.79 -3.02
N ALA A 223 8.08 15.21 -4.19
CA ALA A 223 9.18 14.55 -4.88
C ALA A 223 10.43 14.55 -3.97
N TYR A 224 10.73 15.67 -3.31
CA TYR A 224 11.82 15.78 -2.36
C TYR A 224 11.64 14.85 -1.16
N LYS A 225 10.47 14.85 -0.51
CA LYS A 225 10.16 13.93 0.61
C LYS A 225 10.32 12.47 0.21
N VAL A 226 9.77 12.07 -0.94
CA VAL A 226 9.96 10.74 -1.50
C VAL A 226 11.45 10.46 -1.70
N SER A 227 12.23 11.41 -2.24
CA SER A 227 13.67 11.18 -2.39
C SER A 227 14.41 10.97 -1.05
N GLN A 228 14.02 11.67 0.01
CA GLN A 228 14.63 11.51 1.35
C GLN A 228 14.31 10.14 1.96
N MET A 229 13.08 9.64 1.78
CA MET A 229 12.66 8.33 2.29
C MET A 229 13.51 7.17 1.74
N TYR A 230 14.02 7.28 0.50
CA TYR A 230 14.67 6.16 -0.21
C TYR A 230 16.11 6.44 -0.65
N GLY A 231 16.60 7.67 -0.50
CA GLY A 231 17.92 8.12 -0.93
C GLY A 231 19.07 7.36 -0.28
N ASP A 232 18.88 6.81 0.92
CA ASP A 232 19.96 6.21 1.70
C ASP A 232 19.96 4.66 1.70
N GLN A 233 18.90 4.00 1.22
CA GLN A 233 18.64 2.59 1.54
C GLN A 233 18.88 1.56 0.41
N GLU A 234 18.76 1.89 -0.88
CA GLU A 234 19.03 0.94 -1.98
C GLU A 234 19.65 1.56 -3.26
N PRO A 235 20.76 1.04 -3.84
CA PRO A 235 21.49 1.74 -4.93
C PRO A 235 21.07 1.49 -6.39
N ASP A 236 20.57 0.31 -6.79
CA ASP A 236 20.97 -0.21 -8.12
C ASP A 236 20.01 -0.14 -9.32
N LEU A 237 18.74 0.25 -9.23
CA LEU A 237 17.94 0.47 -10.46
C LEU A 237 16.81 1.45 -10.23
N TYR A 238 16.12 1.29 -9.11
CA TYR A 238 15.04 2.18 -8.71
C TYR A 238 15.57 3.56 -8.32
N LYS A 239 16.71 3.62 -7.62
CA LYS A 239 17.48 4.84 -7.38
C LYS A 239 17.93 5.51 -8.67
N PHE A 240 18.28 4.75 -9.71
CA PHE A 240 18.63 5.33 -11.01
C PHE A 240 17.44 6.04 -11.65
N TYR A 241 16.26 5.42 -11.66
CA TYR A 241 15.07 6.03 -12.26
C TYR A 241 14.51 7.19 -11.43
N ILE A 242 14.48 7.06 -10.10
CA ILE A 242 14.09 8.15 -9.20
C ILE A 242 15.13 9.25 -9.20
N ASN A 243 16.42 9.00 -9.05
CA ASN A 243 17.44 10.07 -9.11
C ASN A 243 17.47 10.74 -10.48
N ARG A 244 17.13 10.05 -11.56
CA ARG A 244 16.99 10.66 -12.88
C ARG A 244 15.73 11.49 -13.00
N PHE A 245 14.60 11.04 -12.45
CA PHE A 245 13.38 11.85 -12.33
C PHE A 245 13.64 13.09 -11.48
N MET A 246 14.13 12.89 -10.26
CA MET A 246 14.46 13.91 -9.27
C MET A 246 15.54 14.85 -9.76
N GLY A 247 16.54 14.38 -10.51
CA GLY A 247 17.56 15.22 -11.13
C GLY A 247 17.01 16.05 -12.29
N LEU A 248 16.02 15.54 -13.03
CA LEU A 248 15.29 16.32 -14.03
C LEU A 248 14.38 17.36 -13.36
N VAL A 249 13.68 17.01 -12.28
CA VAL A 249 12.86 17.92 -11.48
C VAL A 249 13.72 19.00 -10.81
N ASP A 250 14.84 18.64 -10.19
CA ASP A 250 15.79 19.58 -9.54
C ASP A 250 16.48 20.49 -10.57
N ALA A 251 16.89 19.96 -11.73
CA ALA A 251 17.44 20.78 -12.81
C ALA A 251 16.42 21.80 -13.34
N GLU A 252 15.15 21.40 -13.48
CA GLU A 252 14.10 22.31 -13.94
C GLU A 252 13.68 23.31 -12.84
N TYR A 253 13.63 22.88 -11.58
CA TYR A 253 13.42 23.72 -10.38
C TYR A 253 14.50 24.79 -10.23
N ARG A 254 15.76 24.44 -10.50
CA ARG A 254 16.88 25.41 -10.50
C ARG A 254 16.90 26.28 -11.74
N ALA A 255 16.27 25.87 -12.83
CA ALA A 255 16.29 26.59 -14.09
C ALA A 255 15.17 27.64 -14.22
N ARG A 256 14.01 27.52 -13.54
CA ARG A 256 12.89 28.48 -13.65
C ARG A 256 11.99 28.57 -12.41
N SER A 257 11.33 29.73 -12.30
CA SER A 257 10.28 30.13 -11.35
C SER A 257 8.85 29.66 -11.71
N ASP A 258 8.69 28.81 -12.73
CA ASP A 258 7.43 28.17 -13.12
C ASP A 258 7.80 26.80 -13.67
N VAL A 259 7.38 25.72 -13.00
CA VAL A 259 7.51 24.37 -13.52
C VAL A 259 6.36 24.18 -14.53
N SER A 260 6.59 23.45 -15.63
CA SER A 260 5.56 23.25 -16.65
C SER A 260 5.41 21.77 -16.97
N ALA A 261 4.26 21.41 -17.55
CA ALA A 261 3.93 20.10 -18.13
C ALA A 261 5.07 19.46 -18.97
N THR A 262 6.01 20.28 -19.45
CA THR A 262 7.22 19.88 -20.18
C THR A 262 8.19 19.01 -19.35
N ALA A 263 8.27 19.18 -18.02
CA ALA A 263 9.14 18.35 -17.17
C ALA A 263 8.58 16.92 -17.05
N VAL A 264 7.25 16.80 -16.92
CA VAL A 264 6.52 15.52 -16.88
C VAL A 264 6.61 14.81 -18.24
N GLU A 265 6.42 15.52 -19.35
CA GLU A 265 6.61 14.96 -20.71
C GLU A 265 8.03 14.44 -20.95
N LYS A 266 9.06 15.19 -20.55
CA LYS A 266 10.47 14.77 -20.66
C LYS A 266 10.73 13.49 -19.87
N PHE A 267 10.12 13.33 -18.70
CA PHE A 267 10.25 12.12 -17.89
C PHE A 267 9.53 10.91 -18.49
N LEU A 268 8.27 11.08 -18.90
CA LEU A 268 7.52 10.03 -19.60
C LEU A 268 8.23 9.59 -20.89
N GLY A 269 8.79 10.55 -21.64
CA GLY A 269 9.59 10.28 -22.83
C GLY A 269 10.94 9.61 -22.55
N ALA A 270 11.51 9.77 -21.34
CA ALA A 270 12.72 9.06 -20.91
C ALA A 270 12.41 7.62 -20.46
N LEU A 271 11.29 7.43 -19.76
CA LEU A 271 10.80 6.11 -19.35
C LEU A 271 10.36 5.24 -20.55
N TYR A 272 9.76 5.85 -21.58
CA TYR A 272 9.28 5.14 -22.77
C TYR A 272 10.41 4.53 -23.63
N ARG A 273 11.65 5.02 -23.52
CA ARG A 273 12.79 4.61 -24.36
C ARG A 273 13.58 3.41 -23.83
N ILE A 274 13.16 2.77 -22.75
CA ILE A 274 13.90 1.68 -22.10
C ILE A 274 13.07 0.37 -22.19
N ASP A 275 13.59 -0.64 -22.89
CA ASP A 275 13.00 -1.98 -23.15
C ASP A 275 13.27 -2.96 -21.97
N ALA A 276 12.53 -4.03 -21.62
CA ALA A 276 11.39 -4.71 -22.26
C ALA A 276 10.42 -5.38 -21.25
N LEU A 277 10.60 -5.22 -19.93
CA LEU A 277 9.72 -5.85 -18.91
C LEU A 277 8.70 -4.89 -18.26
N GLN A 278 8.88 -3.58 -18.41
CA GLN A 278 7.99 -2.54 -17.84
C GLN A 278 7.31 -1.65 -18.90
N ALA A 279 7.57 -1.87 -20.18
CA ALA A 279 6.99 -1.07 -21.26
C ALA A 279 5.45 -1.15 -21.32
N THR A 280 4.84 -2.22 -20.83
CA THR A 280 3.38 -2.38 -20.79
C THR A 280 2.74 -1.55 -19.69
N GLU A 281 3.34 -1.52 -18.49
CA GLU A 281 2.90 -0.65 -17.40
C GLU A 281 3.19 0.80 -17.75
N LEU A 282 4.40 1.16 -18.18
CA LEU A 282 4.68 2.53 -18.63
C LEU A 282 3.77 3.01 -19.77
N ARG A 283 3.41 2.15 -20.75
CA ARG A 283 2.40 2.47 -21.77
C ARG A 283 0.99 2.57 -21.21
N ARG A 284 0.66 1.83 -20.16
CA ARG A 284 -0.63 1.90 -19.46
C ARG A 284 -0.72 3.21 -18.68
N TRP A 285 0.35 3.61 -18.01
CA TRP A 285 0.48 4.85 -17.26
C TRP A 285 0.47 6.06 -18.18
N TYR A 286 1.19 5.99 -19.31
CA TYR A 286 1.15 7.03 -20.35
C TYR A 286 -0.25 7.20 -20.96
N ARG A 287 -0.95 6.09 -21.24
CA ARG A 287 -2.35 6.15 -21.71
C ARG A 287 -3.30 6.70 -20.64
N TYR A 288 -3.11 6.34 -19.38
CA TYR A 288 -3.91 6.86 -18.28
C TYR A 288 -3.69 8.37 -18.11
N TRP A 289 -2.44 8.84 -18.18
CA TRP A 289 -2.10 10.27 -18.17
C TRP A 289 -2.85 11.04 -19.28
N HIS A 290 -2.73 10.57 -20.53
CA HIS A 290 -3.43 11.20 -21.66
C HIS A 290 -4.96 11.19 -21.49
N GLN A 291 -5.53 10.12 -20.94
CA GLN A 291 -6.97 10.05 -20.64
C GLN A 291 -7.41 11.01 -19.53
N CYS A 292 -6.60 11.21 -18.49
CA CYS A 292 -6.87 12.21 -17.47
C CYS A 292 -6.72 13.64 -18.00
N GLU A 293 -5.73 13.89 -18.86
CA GLU A 293 -5.51 15.19 -19.49
C GLU A 293 -6.64 15.55 -20.47
N GLU A 294 -7.15 14.56 -21.23
CA GLU A 294 -8.32 14.73 -22.10
C GLU A 294 -9.63 14.92 -21.32
N GLY A 295 -9.78 14.31 -20.14
CA GLY A 295 -10.95 14.47 -19.27
C GLY A 295 -10.99 15.76 -18.45
N LEU A 296 -9.85 16.48 -18.36
CA LEU A 296 -9.72 17.77 -17.68
C LEU A 296 -9.87 18.98 -18.62
N ARG A 297 -9.93 18.76 -19.94
CA ARG A 297 -10.20 19.78 -20.97
C ARG A 297 -11.68 19.82 -21.35
#